data_AF-A0A946J376-F1
#
_entry.id   AF-A0A946J376-F1
#
_cell.length_a   1.000
_cell.length_b   1.000
_cell.length_c   1.000
_cell.angle_alpha   90.00
_cell.angle_beta   90.00
_cell.angle_gamma   90.00
#
_symmetry.space_group_name_H-M   'P 1'
#
loop_
_entity.id
_entity.type
_entity.pdbx_description
1 polymer ?
#
loop_
_entity_poly.entity_id
_entity_poly.type
_entity_poly.pdbx_seq_one_letter_code
_entity_poly.pdbx_strand_id
1 'polypeptide(L)'
;AIIDKRRPEPNLVKVMNVIGDVSGRTCIMVDDMVDTAGTLCQAAEILKEKGAKKVVAYATHAVLSGGAIENISNSKLDELVITNTIPLNDNASKCSKVRQLSIAKTLADVIRRISDEQSISTIFAESS
;
A
#
# COMPACT_ATOMS: atom_id res chain seq x y z
N ALA A 1 5.26 -13.03 -6.84
CA ALA A 1 5.92 -12.31 -7.92
C ALA A 1 6.53 -11.03 -7.36
N ILE A 2 7.66 -10.58 -7.91
CA ILE A 2 8.33 -9.34 -7.51
C ILE A 2 8.16 -8.35 -8.66
N ILE A 3 7.84 -7.10 -8.35
CA ILE A 3 7.80 -6.03 -9.34
C ILE A 3 9.14 -5.32 -9.31
N ASP A 4 9.94 -5.52 -10.34
CA ASP A 4 11.23 -4.87 -10.52
C ASP A 4 11.07 -3.59 -11.35
N LYS A 5 11.32 -2.45 -10.70
CA LYS A 5 11.18 -1.11 -11.28
C LYS A 5 12.51 -0.66 -11.86
N ARG A 6 12.70 -0.81 -13.16
CA ARG A 6 13.89 -0.29 -13.87
C ARG A 6 13.56 1.01 -14.60
N ARG A 7 14.49 1.97 -14.53
CA ARG A 7 14.47 3.18 -15.37
C ARG A 7 15.62 3.11 -16.35
N PRO A 8 15.40 2.74 -17.61
CA PRO A 8 16.47 2.75 -18.60
C PRO A 8 16.91 4.19 -18.96
N GLU A 9 15.99 5.17 -18.95
CA GLU A 9 16.31 6.58 -19.22
C GLU A 9 15.41 7.56 -18.43
N PRO A 10 15.83 8.84 -18.24
CA PRO A 10 15.11 9.84 -17.45
C PRO A 10 13.69 10.19 -17.96
N ASN A 11 13.44 10.01 -19.27
CA ASN A 11 12.22 10.45 -19.94
C ASN A 11 11.34 9.32 -20.52
N LEU A 12 11.70 8.04 -20.27
CA LEU A 12 10.87 6.91 -20.70
C LEU A 12 9.88 6.48 -19.61
N VAL A 13 8.64 6.24 -20.05
CA VAL A 13 7.57 5.65 -19.24
C VAL A 13 8.09 4.37 -18.59
N LYS A 14 7.91 4.26 -17.26
CA LYS A 14 8.43 3.17 -16.42
C LYS A 14 8.04 1.80 -16.99
N VAL A 15 9.02 1.00 -17.39
CA VAL A 15 8.82 -0.42 -17.67
C VAL A 15 8.93 -1.18 -16.35
N MET A 16 7.83 -1.77 -15.90
CA MET A 16 7.80 -2.58 -14.67
C MET A 16 7.80 -4.04 -15.07
N ASN A 17 8.89 -4.75 -14.76
CA ASN A 17 8.98 -6.18 -15.04
C ASN A 17 8.43 -6.96 -13.85
N VAL A 18 7.40 -7.77 -14.11
CA VAL A 18 6.87 -8.73 -13.12
C VAL A 18 7.68 -10.01 -13.22
N ILE A 19 8.43 -10.32 -12.17
CA ILE A 19 9.20 -11.55 -12.02
C ILE A 19 8.34 -12.60 -11.30
N GLY A 20 8.06 -13.70 -11.99
CA GLY A 20 7.23 -14.81 -11.52
C GLY A 20 5.80 -14.78 -12.09
N ASP A 21 5.12 -15.93 -12.02
CA ASP A 21 3.76 -16.09 -12.51
C ASP A 21 2.70 -15.59 -11.51
N VAL A 22 1.76 -14.80 -12.02
CA VAL A 22 0.65 -14.18 -11.28
C VAL A 22 -0.71 -14.58 -11.82
N SER A 23 -0.77 -15.34 -12.92
CA SER A 23 -2.00 -15.71 -13.58
C SER A 23 -2.93 -16.48 -12.64
N GLY A 24 -4.19 -16.04 -12.54
CA GLY A 24 -5.20 -16.61 -11.65
C GLY A 24 -4.99 -16.36 -10.15
N ARG A 25 -3.93 -15.64 -9.74
CA ARG A 25 -3.56 -15.45 -8.33
C ARG A 25 -4.02 -14.10 -7.78
N THR A 26 -4.15 -14.02 -6.46
CA THR A 26 -4.26 -12.72 -5.77
C THR A 26 -2.85 -12.18 -5.52
N CYS A 27 -2.58 -10.97 -6.00
CA CYS A 27 -1.34 -10.25 -5.79
C CYS A 27 -1.49 -9.25 -4.65
N ILE A 28 -0.53 -9.26 -3.74
CA ILE A 28 -0.43 -8.29 -2.64
C ILE A 28 0.81 -7.44 -2.91
N MET A 29 0.62 -6.13 -3.06
CA MET A 29 1.70 -5.15 -3.12
C MET A 29 1.87 -4.55 -1.74
N VAL A 30 3.11 -4.42 -1.28
CA VAL A 30 3.43 -3.84 0.02
C VAL A 30 4.43 -2.71 -0.22
N ASP A 31 4.13 -1.54 0.32
CA ASP A 31 5.02 -0.38 0.34
C ASP A 31 5.01 0.25 1.73
N ASP A 32 5.95 1.12 2.04
CA ASP A 32 5.91 1.87 3.30
C ASP A 32 4.89 3.01 3.22
N MET A 33 4.74 3.66 2.06
CA MET A 33 3.87 4.80 1.87
C MET A 33 3.23 4.89 0.47
N VAL A 34 2.13 5.64 0.36
CA VAL A 34 1.52 6.01 -0.92
C VAL A 34 1.36 7.53 -1.00
N ASP A 35 2.04 8.13 -1.97
CA ASP A 35 1.96 9.57 -2.27
C ASP A 35 0.96 9.86 -3.40
N THR A 36 1.40 10.01 -4.65
CA THR A 36 0.50 10.30 -5.80
C THR A 36 -0.26 9.08 -6.34
N ALA A 37 -0.03 7.89 -5.77
CA ALA A 37 -0.54 6.59 -6.21
C ALA A 37 -0.21 6.15 -7.67
N GLY A 38 0.45 6.98 -8.49
CA GLY A 38 0.67 6.67 -9.91
C GLY A 38 1.48 5.39 -10.17
N THR A 39 2.58 5.16 -9.44
CA THR A 39 3.38 3.93 -9.60
C THR A 39 2.57 2.69 -9.18
N LEU A 40 1.80 2.81 -8.09
CA LEU A 40 1.01 1.72 -7.53
C LEU A 40 -0.16 1.34 -8.44
N CYS A 41 -0.84 2.31 -9.04
CA CYS A 41 -1.90 2.07 -10.02
C CYS A 41 -1.34 1.43 -11.30
N GLN A 42 -0.19 1.89 -11.79
CA GLN A 42 0.47 1.29 -12.96
C GLN A 42 0.89 -0.17 -12.69
N ALA A 43 1.41 -0.45 -11.49
CA ALA A 43 1.73 -1.82 -11.07
C ALA A 43 0.49 -2.72 -11.08
N ALA A 44 -0.64 -2.21 -10.58
CA ALA A 44 -1.90 -2.94 -10.56
C ALA A 44 -2.42 -3.27 -11.96
N GLU A 45 -2.32 -2.33 -12.90
CA GLU A 45 -2.67 -2.56 -14.31
C GLU A 45 -1.86 -3.73 -14.88
N ILE A 46 -0.53 -3.68 -14.77
CA ILE A 46 0.38 -4.68 -15.33
C ILE A 46 0.13 -6.07 -14.72
N LEU A 47 -0.14 -6.14 -13.41
CA LEU A 47 -0.49 -7.40 -12.74
C LEU A 47 -1.81 -7.97 -13.28
N LYS A 48 -2.82 -7.12 -13.51
CA LYS A 48 -4.12 -7.51 -14.07
C LYS A 48 -3.99 -7.96 -15.53
N GLU A 49 -3.21 -7.25 -16.34
CA GLU A 49 -2.89 -7.65 -17.73
C GLU A 49 -2.20 -9.01 -17.79
N LYS A 50 -1.36 -9.33 -16.79
CA LYS A 50 -0.73 -10.65 -16.64
C LYS A 50 -1.63 -11.73 -16.03
N GLY A 51 -2.92 -11.44 -15.87
CA GLY A 51 -3.93 -12.41 -15.44
C GLY A 51 -4.12 -12.53 -13.93
N ALA A 52 -3.62 -11.58 -13.13
CA ALA A 52 -3.92 -11.58 -11.68
C ALA A 52 -5.43 -11.50 -11.43
N LYS A 53 -5.94 -12.40 -10.57
CA LYS A 53 -7.35 -12.44 -10.16
C LYS A 53 -7.73 -11.19 -9.36
N LYS A 54 -6.91 -10.85 -8.37
CA LYS A 54 -7.09 -9.68 -7.48
C LYS A 54 -5.74 -9.01 -7.25
N VAL A 55 -5.69 -7.70 -7.13
CA VAL A 55 -4.52 -6.90 -6.77
C VAL A 55 -4.90 -5.97 -5.63
N VAL A 56 -4.29 -6.20 -4.47
CA VAL A 56 -4.47 -5.41 -3.26
C VAL A 56 -3.15 -4.77 -2.89
N ALA A 57 -3.17 -3.52 -2.45
CA ALA A 57 -2.00 -2.84 -1.93
C ALA A 57 -2.13 -2.57 -0.43
N TYR A 58 -1.02 -2.70 0.29
CA TYR A 58 -0.87 -2.32 1.69
C TYR A 58 0.23 -1.27 1.81
N ALA A 59 -0.03 -0.21 2.55
CA ALA A 59 0.98 0.76 2.92
C ALA A 59 0.79 1.28 4.34
N THR A 60 1.86 1.71 4.99
CA THR A 60 1.77 2.31 6.32
C THR A 60 1.23 3.73 6.20
N HIS A 61 1.87 4.58 5.40
CA HIS A 61 1.60 6.01 5.38
C HIS A 61 0.77 6.46 4.16
N ALA A 62 -0.38 7.08 4.43
CA ALA A 62 -1.32 7.57 3.41
C ALA A 62 -1.11 9.07 3.10
N VAL A 63 -0.05 9.40 2.36
CA VAL A 63 0.19 10.80 1.96
C VAL A 63 -0.85 11.27 0.95
N LEU A 64 -1.20 10.42 -0.03
CA LEU A 64 -2.33 10.61 -0.94
C LEU A 64 -2.43 12.03 -1.55
N SER A 65 -1.30 12.56 -2.02
CA SER A 65 -1.22 13.93 -2.53
C SER A 65 -1.73 14.08 -3.97
N GLY A 66 -2.06 15.31 -4.35
CA GLY A 66 -2.50 15.65 -5.71
C GLY A 66 -3.69 14.81 -6.16
N GLY A 67 -3.60 14.23 -7.37
CA GLY A 67 -4.65 13.39 -7.96
C GLY A 67 -4.69 11.93 -7.46
N ALA A 68 -4.11 11.60 -6.30
CA ALA A 68 -3.99 10.21 -5.83
C ALA A 68 -5.33 9.46 -5.76
N ILE A 69 -6.39 10.09 -5.23
CA ILE A 69 -7.70 9.46 -5.11
C ILE A 69 -8.36 9.21 -6.46
N GLU A 70 -8.19 10.14 -7.41
CA GLU A 70 -8.65 9.96 -8.78
C GLU A 70 -7.91 8.80 -9.46
N ASN A 71 -6.58 8.76 -9.30
CA ASN A 71 -5.73 7.67 -9.80
C ASN A 71 -6.18 6.31 -9.25
N ILE A 72 -6.43 6.21 -7.94
CA ILE A 72 -6.86 4.96 -7.29
C ILE A 72 -8.24 4.56 -7.81
N SER A 73 -9.19 5.50 -7.84
CA SER A 73 -10.57 5.26 -8.25
C SER A 73 -10.65 4.73 -9.69
N ASN A 74 -9.88 5.33 -10.60
CA ASN A 74 -9.85 4.97 -12.02
C ASN A 74 -8.93 3.78 -12.37
N SER A 75 -8.12 3.30 -11.43
CA SER A 75 -7.19 2.17 -11.67
C SER A 75 -7.85 0.78 -11.64
N LYS A 76 -7.07 -0.25 -11.99
CA LYS A 76 -7.45 -1.67 -11.78
C LYS A 76 -7.09 -2.21 -10.40
N LEU A 77 -6.62 -1.37 -9.47
CA LEU A 77 -6.44 -1.77 -8.09
C LEU A 77 -7.80 -2.16 -7.49
N ASP A 78 -7.87 -3.31 -6.83
CA ASP A 78 -9.11 -3.74 -6.16
C ASP A 78 -9.27 -3.06 -4.79
N GLU A 79 -8.18 -2.90 -4.05
CA GLU A 79 -8.20 -2.34 -2.70
C GLU A 79 -6.83 -1.76 -2.31
N LEU A 80 -6.84 -0.58 -1.68
CA LEU A 80 -5.72 0.04 -0.99
C LEU A 80 -6.00 0.03 0.51
N VAL A 81 -5.19 -0.70 1.26
CA VAL A 81 -5.22 -0.76 2.71
C VAL A 81 -4.11 0.11 3.27
N ILE A 82 -4.47 1.05 4.13
CA ILE A 82 -3.54 2.00 4.74
C ILE A 82 -3.71 2.04 6.26
N THR A 83 -2.77 2.63 6.98
CA THR A 83 -2.97 2.93 8.41
C THR A 83 -3.49 4.36 8.62
N ASN A 84 -3.91 4.66 9.85
CA ASN A 84 -4.28 6.00 10.30
C ASN A 84 -3.11 6.85 10.81
N THR A 85 -1.87 6.60 10.35
CA THR A 85 -0.74 7.51 10.65
C THR A 85 -0.94 8.91 10.08
N ILE A 86 -1.73 9.04 9.01
CA ILE A 86 -2.13 10.32 8.40
C ILE A 86 -3.66 10.32 8.30
N PRO A 87 -4.35 11.36 8.81
CA PRO A 87 -5.79 11.50 8.67
C PRO A 87 -6.20 11.60 7.20
N LEU A 88 -7.28 10.91 6.82
CA LEU A 88 -7.83 11.01 5.48
C LEU A 88 -8.61 12.32 5.30
N ASN A 89 -8.50 12.91 4.12
CA ASN A 89 -9.45 13.93 3.67
C ASN A 89 -10.79 13.29 3.23
N ASP A 90 -11.81 14.11 3.03
CA ASP A 90 -13.16 13.66 2.66
C ASP A 90 -13.23 12.84 1.38
N ASN A 91 -12.37 13.15 0.40
CA ASN A 91 -12.35 12.41 -0.86
C ASN A 91 -11.78 11.01 -0.65
N ALA A 92 -10.70 10.90 0.13
CA ALA A 92 -10.06 9.64 0.44
C ALA A 92 -10.95 8.74 1.31
N SER A 93 -11.65 9.31 2.30
CA SER A 93 -12.54 8.55 3.20
C SER A 93 -13.78 8.01 2.49
N LYS A 94 -14.21 8.64 1.39
CA LYS A 94 -15.35 8.20 0.56
C LYS A 94 -14.94 7.26 -0.59
N CYS A 95 -13.65 7.06 -0.84
CA CYS A 95 -13.19 6.18 -1.91
C CYS A 95 -13.43 4.72 -1.51
N SER A 96 -14.29 4.01 -2.24
CA SER A 96 -14.68 2.62 -1.95
C SER A 96 -13.53 1.61 -2.01
N LYS A 97 -12.42 1.97 -2.67
CA LYS A 97 -11.21 1.16 -2.76
C LYS A 97 -10.25 1.40 -1.59
N VAL A 98 -10.45 2.43 -0.78
CA VAL A 98 -9.54 2.77 0.33
C VAL A 98 -10.13 2.25 1.64
N ARG A 99 -9.34 1.46 2.36
CA ARG A 99 -9.67 1.00 3.71
C ARG A 99 -8.56 1.41 4.67
N GLN A 100 -8.94 2.13 5.73
CA GLN A 100 -8.00 2.57 6.77
C GLN A 100 -8.05 1.66 8.01
N LEU A 101 -6.88 1.26 8.48
CA LEU A 101 -6.67 0.48 9.70
C LEU A 101 -6.11 1.37 10.80
N SER A 102 -6.61 1.18 12.03
CA SER A 102 -6.09 1.91 13.18
C SER A 102 -4.84 1.23 13.73
N ILE A 103 -3.78 2.01 13.95
CA ILE A 103 -2.59 1.59 14.72
C ILE A 103 -2.61 2.11 16.17
N ALA A 104 -3.74 2.69 16.61
CA ALA A 104 -3.85 3.31 17.93
C ALA A 104 -3.54 2.34 19.07
N LYS A 105 -3.97 1.07 18.96
CA LYS A 105 -3.68 0.04 19.96
C LYS A 105 -2.18 -0.23 20.07
N THR A 106 -1.51 -0.45 18.93
CA THR A 106 -0.06 -0.67 18.89
C THR A 106 0.70 0.52 19.49
N LEU A 107 0.32 1.75 19.11
CA LEU A 107 0.94 2.96 19.68
C LEU A 107 0.71 3.08 21.19
N ALA A 108 -0.51 2.82 21.67
CA ALA A 108 -0.83 2.85 23.09
C ALA A 108 -0.02 1.81 23.88
N ASP A 109 0.13 0.59 23.35
CA ASP A 109 0.93 -0.45 23.97
C ASP A 109 2.43 -0.09 24.00
N VAL A 110 2.96 0.53 22.94
CA VAL A 110 4.34 1.03 22.91
C VAL A 110 4.54 2.12 23.97
N ILE A 111 3.66 3.13 24.03
CA ILE A 111 3.74 4.22 25.02
C ILE A 111 3.68 3.67 26.44
N ARG A 112 2.77 2.74 26.72
CA ARG A 112 2.64 2.08 28.03
C ARG A 112 3.93 1.36 28.43
N ARG A 113 4.49 0.54 27.54
CA ARG A 113 5.72 -0.20 27.82
C ARG A 113 6.92 0.72 28.05
N ILE A 114 7.02 1.83 27.32
CA ILE A 114 8.06 2.85 27.56
C ILE A 114 7.90 3.44 28.98
N SER A 115 6.67 3.80 29.36
CA SER A 115 6.37 4.32 30.69
C SER A 115 6.66 3.32 31.81
N ASP A 116 6.45 2.03 31.55
CA ASP A 116 6.65 0.94 32.51
C ASP A 116 8.07 0.33 32.46
N GLU A 117 9.00 0.91 31.68
CA GLU A 117 10.36 0.39 31.44
C GLU A 117 10.38 -1.07 30.95
N GLN A 118 9.34 -1.48 30.22
CA GLN A 118 9.19 -2.83 29.69
C GLN A 118 9.78 -2.94 28.28
N SER A 119 10.22 -4.15 27.92
CA SER A 119 10.71 -4.42 26.57
C SER A 119 9.62 -4.24 25.51
N ILE A 120 9.90 -3.41 24.50
CA ILE A 120 9.06 -3.17 23.32
C ILE A 120 9.16 -4.33 22.32
N SER A 121 10.26 -5.09 22.32
CA SER A 121 10.53 -6.12 21.29
C SER A 121 9.46 -7.21 21.21
N THR A 122 8.74 -7.45 22.31
CA THR A 122 7.64 -8.43 22.39
C THR A 122 6.43 -8.06 21.52
N ILE A 123 6.18 -6.76 21.27
CA ILE A 123 5.07 -6.31 20.41
C ILE A 123 5.19 -6.87 18.98
N PHE A 124 6.42 -7.01 18.47
CA PHE A 124 6.69 -7.52 17.14
C PHE A 124 6.68 -9.04 17.05
N ALA A 125 6.85 -9.74 18.18
CA ALA A 125 6.81 -11.21 18.25
C ALA A 125 5.38 -11.76 18.42
N GLU A 126 4.47 -11.01 19.04
CA GLU A 126 3.08 -11.43 19.30
C GLU A 126 2.10 -11.08 18.17
N SER A 127 2.54 -10.35 17.13
CA SER A 127 1.70 -9.91 16.01
C SER A 127 1.53 -10.96 14.89
N SER A 128 1.80 -12.24 15.17
CA SER A 128 1.72 -13.37 14.22
C SER A 128 0.56 -14.30 14.51
#